data_AF-A0AA38GQS6-F1
#
_entry.id   AF-A0AA38GQS6-F1
#
_cell.length_a   1.000
_cell.length_b   1.000
_cell.length_c   1.000
_cell.angle_alpha   90.00
_cell.angle_beta   90.00
_cell.angle_gamma   90.00
#
_symmetry.space_group_name_H-M   'P 1'
#
loop_
_entity.id
_entity.type
_entity.pdbx_description
1 polymer ?
#
loop_
_entity_poly.entity_id
_entity_poly.type
_entity_poly.pdbx_seq_one_letter_code
_entity_poly.pdbx_strand_id
1 'polypeptide(L)' 'TGRNSFENHEVKWWEKSGGPNMHDIHSTQEFLDALSQAGDKLVIAEFYGTWCGSCRALYPK' A
#
# COMPACT_ATOMS: atom_id res chain seq x y z
N THR A 1 -14.18 -16.12 31.13
CA THR A 1 -14.35 -16.89 29.87
C THR A 1 -13.67 -16.10 28.76
N GLY A 2 -12.60 -16.66 28.21
CA GLY A 2 -11.71 -15.97 27.26
C GLY A 2 -12.42 -15.59 25.97
N ARG A 3 -12.22 -14.35 25.54
CA ARG A 3 -12.71 -13.84 24.26
C ARG A 3 -11.69 -14.24 23.19
N ASN A 4 -11.81 -15.45 22.66
CA ASN A 4 -11.11 -15.84 21.43
C ASN A 4 -11.91 -15.26 20.25
N SER A 5 -11.41 -14.18 19.67
CA SER A 5 -11.89 -13.62 18.40
C SER A 5 -10.70 -13.05 17.61
N PHE A 6 -9.66 -13.87 17.45
CA PHE A 6 -8.76 -13.84 16.30
C PHE A 6 -9.49 -14.69 15.24
N GLU A 7 -9.82 -14.31 14.01
CA GLU A 7 -9.23 -13.38 13.05
C GLU A 7 -10.38 -12.77 12.23
N ASN A 8 -10.59 -11.45 12.30
CA ASN A 8 -11.27 -10.75 11.20
C ASN A 8 -10.17 -10.51 10.15
N HIS A 9 -10.25 -11.17 9.00
CA HIS A 9 -9.47 -10.81 7.81
C HIS A 9 -9.94 -9.44 7.31
N GLU A 10 -9.64 -8.38 8.04
CA GLU A 10 -9.81 -7.02 7.55
C GLU A 10 -8.77 -6.80 6.45
N VAL A 11 -9.20 -6.95 5.19
CA VAL A 11 -8.40 -6.56 4.02
C VAL A 11 -7.89 -5.13 4.27
N LYS A 12 -6.57 -4.97 4.24
CA LYS A 12 -5.93 -3.69 4.49
C LYS A 12 -6.43 -2.68 3.47
N TRP A 13 -6.73 -1.47 3.92
CA TRP A 13 -7.43 -0.50 3.07
C TRP A 13 -6.59 -0.03 1.87
N TRP A 14 -5.27 -0.10 1.97
CA TRP A 14 -4.33 0.22 0.88
C TRP A 14 -4.19 -0.91 -0.15
N GLU A 15 -4.58 -2.14 0.18
CA GLU A 15 -4.59 -3.27 -0.77
C GLU A 15 -5.88 -3.34 -1.60
N LYS A 16 -6.89 -2.51 -1.29
CA LYS A 16 -8.23 -2.59 -1.88
C LYS A 16 -8.35 -2.00 -3.28
N SER A 17 -7.46 -1.07 -3.66
CA SER A 17 -7.70 -0.21 -4.83
C SER A 17 -6.46 0.11 -5.66
N GLY A 18 -5.37 -0.66 -5.49
CA GLY A 18 -4.20 -0.57 -6.35
C GLY A 18 -4.56 -1.06 -7.76
N GLY A 19 -4.47 -0.17 -8.76
CA GLY A 19 -4.50 -0.59 -10.16
C GLY A 19 -3.32 -1.51 -10.50
N PRO A 20 -3.28 -2.13 -11.69
CA PRO A 20 -2.21 -3.09 -12.07
C PRO A 20 -0.78 -2.50 -12.07
N ASN A 21 -0.65 -1.17 -11.98
CA ASN A 21 0.62 -0.45 -11.95
C ASN A 21 0.99 0.08 -10.56
N MET A 22 0.26 -0.31 -9.51
CA MET A 22 0.58 0.04 -8.13
C MET A 22 1.36 -1.10 -7.48
N HIS A 23 2.59 -0.80 -7.07
CA HIS A 23 3.49 -1.76 -6.43
C HIS A 23 3.68 -1.34 -4.97
N ASP A 24 3.34 -2.22 -4.03
CA ASP A 24 3.65 -2.03 -2.62
C ASP A 24 5.14 -2.30 -2.39
N ILE A 25 5.82 -1.36 -1.71
CA ILE A 25 7.27 -1.41 -1.49
C ILE A 25 7.56 -1.70 -0.02
N HIS A 26 8.41 -2.69 0.25
CA HIS A 26 8.72 -3.14 1.61
C HIS A 26 10.20 -3.02 1.98
N SER A 27 11.05 -2.55 1.06
CA SER A 27 12.46 -2.28 1.34
C SER A 27 13.04 -1.17 0.47
N THR A 28 14.17 -0.61 0.91
CA THR A 28 14.91 0.36 0.11
C THR A 28 15.40 -0.24 -1.22
N GLN A 29 15.83 -1.50 -1.22
CA GLN A 29 16.32 -2.14 -2.43
C GLN A 29 15.19 -2.29 -3.46
N GLU A 30 14.02 -2.76 -3.02
CA GLU A 30 12.84 -2.87 -3.88
C GLU A 30 12.40 -1.53 -4.45
N PHE A 31 12.48 -0.46 -3.64
CA PHE A 31 12.21 0.90 -4.13
C PHE A 31 13.16 1.32 -5.25
N LEU A 32 14.46 1.09 -5.06
CA LEU A 32 15.49 1.42 -6.04
C LEU A 32 15.34 0.59 -7.32
N ASP A 33 15.02 -0.69 -7.17
CA ASP A 33 14.81 -1.60 -8.29
C ASP A 33 13.58 -1.19 -9.11
N ALA A 34 12.48 -0.82 -8.47
CA ALA A 34 11.27 -0.35 -9.13
C ALA A 34 11.53 0.96 -9.92
N LEU A 35 12.29 1.89 -9.35
CA LEU A 35 12.68 3.14 -10.03
C LEU A 35 13.60 2.87 -11.24
N SER A 36 14.57 1.96 -11.09
CA SER A 36 15.48 1.58 -12.17
C SER A 36 14.75 0.92 -13.34
N GLN A 37 13.77 0.05 -13.05
CA GLN A 37 12.99 -0.67 -14.06
C GLN A 37 11.95 0.21 -14.79
N ALA A 38 11.58 1.37 -14.23
CA ALA A 38 10.62 2.26 -14.84
C ALA A 38 11.13 2.91 -16.15
N GLY A 39 12.45 2.98 -16.35
CA GLY A 39 13.07 3.68 -17.48
C GLY A 39 12.65 5.16 -17.50
N ASP A 40 12.17 5.64 -18.66
CA ASP A 40 11.73 7.03 -18.83
C ASP A 40 10.26 7.28 -18.44
N LYS A 41 9.58 6.29 -17.83
CA LYS A 41 8.19 6.45 -17.41
C LYS A 41 8.11 7.36 -16.18
N LEU A 42 7.03 8.14 -16.09
CA LEU A 42 6.71 8.88 -14.87
C LEU A 42 6.40 7.90 -13.74
N VAL A 43 7.12 8.02 -12.63
CA VAL A 43 6.87 7.27 -11.39
C VAL A 43 6.23 8.20 -10.36
N ILE A 44 5.16 7.72 -9.71
CA ILE A 44 4.54 8.39 -8.57
C ILE A 44 4.74 7.49 -7.35
N ALA A 45 5.41 8.02 -6.32
CA ALA A 45 5.59 7.33 -5.04
C ALA A 45 4.60 7.89 -4.02
N GLU A 46 3.69 7.06 -3.53
CA GLU A 46 2.72 7.43 -2.50
C GLU A 46 3.23 6.99 -1.12
N PHE A 47 3.50 7.95 -0.23
CA PHE A 47 3.88 7.68 1.15
C PHE A 47 2.66 7.84 2.06
N TYR A 48 2.25 6.75 2.72
CA TYR A 48 1.11 6.76 3.65
C TYR A 48 1.46 6.05 4.97
N GLY A 49 0.63 6.28 5.98
CA GLY A 49 0.67 5.56 7.25
C GLY A 49 -0.57 4.68 7.41
N THR A 50 -0.41 3.50 8.02
CA THR A 50 -1.48 2.52 8.21
C THR A 50 -2.70 3.06 8.98
N TRP A 51 -2.46 4.03 9.87
CA TRP A 51 -3.46 4.72 10.70
C TRP A 51 -3.77 6.15 10.23
N CYS A 52 -3.35 6.52 9.02
CA CYS A 52 -3.58 7.85 8.46
C CYS A 52 -5.02 7.99 7.96
N GLY A 53 -5.89 8.62 8.77
CA GLY A 53 -7.28 8.85 8.41
C GLY A 53 -7.45 9.66 7.11
N SER A 54 -6.64 10.70 6.93
CA SER A 54 -6.67 11.53 5.71
C SER A 54 -6.23 10.76 4.46
N CYS A 55 -5.19 9.92 4.58
CA CYS A 55 -4.70 9.10 3.47
C CYS A 55 -5.77 8.08 3.04
N ARG A 56 -6.38 7.40 4.03
CA ARG A 56 -7.49 6.47 3.78
C ARG A 56 -8.71 7.13 3.13
N ALA A 57 -8.96 8.41 3.40
CA ALA A 57 -10.07 9.15 2.81
C ALA A 57 -9.79 9.58 1.35
N LEU A 58 -8.52 9.82 1.01
CA LEU A 58 -8.09 10.15 -0.35
C LEU A 58 -7.96 8.91 -1.24
N TYR A 59 -7.75 7.73 -0.64
CA TYR A 59 -7.62 6.49 -1.36
C TYR A 59 -8.95 6.11 -2.06
N PRO A 60 -8.91 5.68 -3.34
CA PRO A 60 -10.12 5.28 -4.05
C PRO A 60 -10.86 4.15 -3.32
N LYS A 61 -12.20 4.21 -3.32
CA LYS A 61 -13.10 3.23 -2.69
C LYS A 61 -13.39 2.05 -3.59
#